data_AF-A0A7R7GEB0-F1
#
_entry.id   AF-A0A7R7GEB0-F1
#
_cell.length_a   1.000
_cell.length_b   1.000
_cell.length_c   1.000
_cell.angle_alpha   90.00
_cell.angle_beta   90.00
_cell.angle_gamma   90.00
#
_symmetry.space_group_name_H-M   'P 1'
#
loop_
_entity.id
_entity.type
_entity.pdbx_description
1 polymer ?
#
loop_
_entity_poly.entity_id
_entity_poly.type
_entity_poly.pdbx_seq_one_letter_code
_entity_poly.pdbx_strand_id
1 'polypeptide(L)'
;MRRFILLTLIALSMRSFATEQIPELFVINGQEYEINSYPLEALYGYEEIILMLDNNMRCSANWRGYRGVWELVDKELTLNSLVNGACDANAPSVNPEYFLEKNHSQLSSSGSAAKLKLEHQNEFLFQK
;
A
#
# COMPACT_ATOMS: atom_id res chain seq x y z
N MET A 1 18.64 21.24 42.34
CA MET A 1 18.75 19.89 41.74
C MET A 1 17.66 19.60 40.71
N ARG A 2 16.35 19.73 41.03
CA ARG A 2 15.24 19.50 40.07
C ARG A 2 15.32 20.26 38.74
N ARG A 3 15.76 21.53 38.75
CA ARG A 3 15.91 22.34 37.53
C ARG A 3 17.04 21.86 36.61
N PHE A 4 18.11 21.29 37.17
CA PHE A 4 19.20 20.74 36.38
C PHE A 4 18.77 19.43 35.70
N ILE A 5 18.02 18.57 36.39
CA ILE A 5 17.48 17.31 35.84
C ILE A 5 16.59 17.56 34.62
N LEU A 6 15.75 18.60 34.65
CA LEU A 6 14.89 18.94 33.52
C LEU A 6 15.68 19.38 32.28
N LEU A 7 16.74 20.17 32.48
CA LEU A 7 17.61 20.62 31.40
C LEU A 7 18.41 19.47 30.80
N THR A 8 18.85 18.51 31.60
CA THR A 8 19.49 17.29 31.10
C THR A 8 18.53 16.43 30.29
N LEU A 9 17.27 16.29 30.72
CA LEU A 9 16.25 15.51 30.00
C LEU A 9 15.89 16.13 28.65
N ILE A 10 15.79 17.46 28.56
CA ILE A 10 15.55 18.17 27.29
C ILE A 10 16.78 18.11 26.37
N ALA A 11 17.99 18.14 26.93
CA ALA A 11 19.21 17.93 26.14
C ALA A 11 19.32 16.48 25.60
N LEU A 12 18.73 15.51 26.30
CA LEU A 12 18.66 14.11 25.88
C LEU A 12 17.48 13.77 24.96
N SER A 13 16.51 14.66 24.75
CA SER A 13 15.46 14.46 23.75
C SER A 13 16.05 14.65 22.34
N MET A 14 16.81 13.64 21.93
CA MET A 14 17.44 13.56 20.62
C MET A 14 16.41 13.37 19.52
N ARG A 15 16.88 13.68 18.30
CA ARG A 15 16.11 13.69 17.06
C ARG A 15 15.39 12.36 16.85
N SER A 16 14.07 12.44 16.67
CA SER A 16 13.28 11.33 16.12
C SER A 16 13.50 11.30 14.61
N PHE A 17 13.88 10.14 14.09
CA PHE A 17 13.92 9.88 12.65
C PHE A 17 12.70 9.05 12.32
N ALA A 18 11.73 9.65 11.64
CA ALA A 18 10.63 8.93 11.02
C ALA A 18 11.01 8.68 9.55
N THR A 19 11.09 7.42 9.15
CA THR A 19 11.20 7.08 7.73
C THR A 19 9.84 7.30 7.09
N GLU A 20 9.79 8.19 6.11
CA GLU A 20 8.60 8.41 5.29
C GLU A 20 8.15 7.08 4.66
N GLN A 21 6.86 6.80 4.76
CA GLN A 21 6.29 5.57 4.19
C GLN A 21 6.10 5.76 2.69
N ILE A 22 6.47 4.77 1.89
CA ILE A 22 6.19 4.70 0.46
C ILE A 22 4.70 4.37 0.30
N PRO A 23 3.85 5.32 -0.14
CA PRO A 23 2.42 5.09 -0.25
C PRO A 23 2.11 4.22 -1.47
N GLU A 24 0.90 3.68 -1.50
CA GLU A 24 0.34 3.17 -2.75
C GLU A 24 -0.20 4.32 -3.59
N LEU A 25 -0.39 4.08 -4.88
CA LEU A 25 -0.84 5.11 -5.80
C LEU A 25 -2.24 4.80 -6.31
N PHE A 26 -3.01 5.86 -6.52
CA PHE A 26 -4.32 5.83 -7.15
C PHE A 26 -4.33 6.77 -8.35
N VAL A 27 -4.77 6.28 -9.50
CA VAL A 27 -4.76 6.98 -10.77
C VAL A 27 -6.17 7.44 -11.10
N ILE A 28 -6.31 8.74 -11.40
CA ILE A 28 -7.56 9.34 -11.88
C ILE A 28 -7.22 10.18 -13.12
N ASN A 29 -7.83 9.87 -14.27
CA ASN A 29 -7.59 10.58 -15.53
C ASN A 29 -6.10 10.67 -15.90
N GLY A 30 -5.32 9.62 -15.62
CA GLY A 30 -3.88 9.58 -15.87
C GLY A 30 -3.01 10.37 -14.87
N GLN A 31 -3.61 10.95 -13.83
CA GLN A 31 -2.88 11.61 -12.74
C GLN A 31 -2.79 10.68 -11.51
N GLU A 32 -1.59 10.56 -10.96
CA GLU A 32 -1.31 9.76 -9.77
C GLU A 32 -1.54 10.56 -8.48
N TYR A 33 -2.12 9.89 -7.49
CA TYR A 33 -2.37 10.40 -6.14
C TYR A 33 -1.90 9.37 -5.12
N GLU A 34 -1.23 9.82 -4.08
CA GLU A 34 -0.85 8.95 -2.97
C GLU A 34 -2.07 8.59 -2.14
N ILE A 35 -2.18 7.32 -1.76
CA ILE A 35 -3.24 6.83 -0.86
C ILE A 35 -2.64 6.26 0.41
N ASN A 36 -3.28 6.61 1.54
CA ASN A 36 -2.94 6.11 2.88
C ASN A 36 -3.78 4.88 3.27
N SER A 37 -4.33 4.17 2.28
CA SER A 37 -5.06 2.92 2.42
C SER A 37 -4.30 1.80 1.72
N TYR A 38 -4.63 0.55 2.09
CA TYR A 38 -3.99 -0.66 1.56
C TYR A 38 -5.07 -1.57 0.95
N PRO A 39 -5.54 -1.28 -0.28
CA PRO A 39 -6.70 -1.98 -0.82
C PRO A 39 -6.48 -3.49 -1.00
N LEU A 40 -5.23 -3.92 -1.24
CA LEU A 40 -4.91 -5.36 -1.34
C LEU A 40 -5.11 -6.08 0.00
N GLU A 41 -4.73 -5.44 1.11
CA GLU A 41 -4.91 -5.95 2.48
C GLU A 41 -6.37 -5.98 2.94
N ALA A 42 -7.27 -5.30 2.23
CA ALA A 42 -8.71 -5.42 2.49
C ALA A 42 -9.28 -6.75 1.95
N LEU A 43 -8.58 -7.41 1.02
CA LEU A 43 -9.03 -8.63 0.33
C LEU A 43 -8.30 -9.88 0.80
N TYR A 44 -7.03 -9.69 1.16
CA TYR A 44 -6.10 -10.73 1.55
C TYR A 44 -5.47 -10.35 2.87
N GLY A 45 -5.27 -11.33 3.75
CA GLY A 45 -4.45 -11.08 4.94
C GLY A 45 -3.01 -10.72 4.53
N TYR A 46 -2.33 -9.88 5.31
CA TYR A 46 -0.93 -9.51 5.07
C TYR A 46 -0.03 -10.74 4.84
N GLU A 47 -0.12 -11.77 5.69
CA GLU A 47 0.66 -13.01 5.55
C GLU A 47 0.34 -13.75 4.25
N GLU A 48 -0.91 -13.69 3.78
CA GLU A 48 -1.32 -14.32 2.53
C GLU A 48 -0.69 -13.59 1.34
N ILE A 49 -0.67 -12.26 1.35
CA ILE A 49 -0.04 -11.44 0.31
C ILE A 49 1.46 -11.75 0.25
N ILE A 50 2.13 -11.78 1.40
CA ILE A 50 3.56 -12.09 1.48
C ILE A 50 3.86 -13.48 0.90
N LEU A 51 3.03 -14.48 1.21
CA LEU A 51 3.15 -15.83 0.65
C LEU A 51 2.91 -15.86 -0.87
N MET A 52 1.89 -15.16 -1.37
CA MET A 52 1.62 -15.08 -2.81
C MET A 52 2.76 -14.40 -3.58
N LEU A 53 3.41 -13.42 -2.94
CA LEU A 53 4.50 -12.67 -3.54
C LEU A 53 5.88 -13.32 -3.32
N ASP A 54 5.98 -14.40 -2.55
CA ASP A 54 7.26 -14.96 -2.07
C ASP A 54 8.21 -13.85 -1.56
N ASN A 55 7.64 -12.93 -0.77
CA ASN A 55 8.31 -11.69 -0.42
C ASN A 55 8.95 -11.75 0.97
N ASN A 56 10.29 -11.75 1.01
CA ASN A 56 11.05 -11.71 2.26
C ASN A 56 11.68 -10.34 2.54
N MET A 57 11.37 -9.32 1.73
CA MET A 57 11.95 -7.99 1.84
C MET A 57 11.34 -7.21 3.00
N ARG A 58 12.19 -6.73 3.91
CA ARG A 58 11.78 -5.88 5.03
C ARG A 58 12.47 -4.54 4.92
N CYS A 59 11.66 -3.49 4.82
CA CYS A 59 12.11 -2.12 4.66
C CYS A 59 11.30 -1.20 5.58
N SER A 60 11.96 -0.25 6.25
CA SER A 60 11.28 0.68 7.15
C SER A 60 10.41 1.71 6.41
N ALA A 61 10.73 2.01 5.14
CA ALA A 61 9.92 2.88 4.28
C ALA A 61 8.72 2.14 3.66
N ASN A 62 8.73 0.82 3.58
CA ASN A 62 7.58 0.02 3.12
C ASN A 62 7.65 -1.36 3.78
N TRP A 63 7.01 -1.48 4.95
CA TRP A 63 7.01 -2.72 5.72
C TRP A 63 6.15 -3.81 5.07
N ARG A 64 5.21 -3.41 4.20
CA ARG A 64 4.34 -4.28 3.39
C ARG A 64 5.12 -5.13 2.40
N GLY A 65 6.28 -4.64 1.99
CA GLY A 65 7.13 -5.29 0.99
C GLY A 65 6.63 -5.13 -0.44
N TYR A 66 5.46 -4.55 -0.69
CA TYR A 66 4.90 -4.34 -2.04
C TYR A 66 4.34 -2.92 -2.20
N ARG A 67 4.11 -2.52 -3.46
CA ARG A 67 3.39 -1.28 -3.79
C ARG A 67 2.44 -1.53 -4.95
N GLY A 68 1.15 -1.30 -4.72
CA GLY A 68 0.12 -1.30 -5.74
C GLY A 68 -0.07 0.07 -6.38
N VAL A 69 -0.45 0.06 -7.65
CA VAL A 69 -1.03 1.20 -8.36
C VAL A 69 -2.44 0.84 -8.75
N TRP A 70 -3.39 1.65 -8.29
CA TRP A 70 -4.81 1.41 -8.43
C TRP A 70 -5.46 2.44 -9.36
N GLU A 71 -6.55 2.08 -10.02
CA GLU A 71 -7.30 2.98 -10.90
C GLU A 71 -8.80 2.74 -10.75
N LEU A 72 -9.61 3.79 -10.80
CA LEU A 72 -11.07 3.63 -10.83
C LEU A 72 -11.57 3.49 -12.27
N VAL A 73 -11.94 2.27 -12.65
CA VAL A 73 -12.47 1.94 -13.98
C VAL A 73 -13.90 1.45 -13.82
N ASP A 74 -14.87 2.06 -14.51
CA ASP A 74 -16.29 1.68 -14.45
C ASP A 74 -16.89 1.61 -13.03
N LYS A 75 -16.43 2.47 -12.12
CA LYS A 75 -16.77 2.48 -10.67
C LYS A 75 -16.21 1.29 -9.88
N GLU A 76 -15.22 0.60 -10.43
CA GLU A 76 -14.50 -0.49 -9.78
C GLU A 76 -13.03 -0.10 -9.56
N LEU A 77 -12.51 -0.37 -8.37
CA LEU A 77 -11.13 -0.07 -8.00
C LEU A 77 -10.20 -1.17 -8.52
N THR A 78 -9.39 -0.88 -9.51
CA THR A 78 -8.62 -1.86 -10.27
C THR A 78 -7.15 -1.79 -9.91
N LEU A 79 -6.53 -2.91 -9.53
CA LEU A 79 -5.08 -3.04 -9.40
C LEU A 79 -4.47 -3.09 -10.80
N ASN A 80 -3.89 -1.97 -11.22
CA ASN A 80 -3.29 -1.77 -12.53
C ASN A 80 -1.85 -2.31 -12.58
N SER A 81 -1.07 -2.09 -11.52
CA SER A 81 0.26 -2.69 -11.40
C SER A 81 0.61 -2.98 -9.96
N LEU A 82 1.50 -3.95 -9.77
CA LEU A 82 1.99 -4.37 -8.46
C LEU A 82 3.49 -4.62 -8.58
N VAL A 83 4.27 -4.09 -7.65
CA VAL A 83 5.70 -4.38 -7.55
C VAL A 83 6.00 -5.12 -6.26
N ASN A 84 6.88 -6.11 -6.34
CA ASN A 84 7.36 -6.89 -5.21
C ASN A 84 8.73 -6.35 -4.78
N GLY A 85 8.83 -5.81 -3.59
CA GLY A 85 10.04 -5.17 -3.05
C GLY A 85 10.09 -3.67 -3.29
N ALA A 86 9.05 -2.92 -2.89
CA ALA A 86 8.87 -1.50 -3.21
C ALA A 86 10.01 -0.54 -2.80
N CYS A 87 10.95 -0.98 -1.97
CA CYS A 87 12.12 -0.19 -1.58
C CYS A 87 13.32 -0.37 -2.51
N ASP A 88 13.27 -1.35 -3.43
CA ASP A 88 14.27 -1.53 -4.48
C ASP A 88 13.88 -0.70 -5.71
N ALA A 89 14.84 0.06 -6.24
CA ALA A 89 14.66 0.81 -7.48
C ALA A 89 14.40 -0.12 -8.69
N ASN A 90 14.82 -1.38 -8.62
CA ASN A 90 14.64 -2.40 -9.64
C ASN A 90 13.65 -3.49 -9.23
N ALA A 91 12.69 -3.14 -8.36
CA ALA A 91 11.67 -4.07 -7.88
C ALA A 91 10.96 -4.77 -9.08
N PRO A 92 10.88 -6.11 -9.09
CA PRO A 92 10.17 -6.82 -10.14
C PRO A 92 8.67 -6.48 -10.14
N SER A 93 8.12 -6.27 -11.34
CA SER A 93 6.67 -6.19 -11.55
C SER A 93 6.04 -7.57 -11.40
N VAL A 94 4.88 -7.60 -10.76
CA VAL A 94 4.04 -8.79 -10.58
C VAL A 94 2.77 -8.62 -11.40
N ASN A 95 2.30 -9.68 -12.05
CA ASN A 95 1.02 -9.65 -12.76
C ASN A 95 -0.13 -9.55 -11.73
N PRO A 96 -0.93 -8.47 -11.73
CA PRO A 96 -2.07 -8.30 -10.83
C PRO A 96 -3.12 -9.43 -10.93
N GLU A 97 -3.21 -10.11 -12.07
CA GLU A 97 -4.18 -11.17 -12.30
C GLU A 97 -4.01 -12.39 -11.37
N TYR A 98 -2.82 -12.59 -10.78
CA TYR A 98 -2.63 -13.64 -9.76
C TYR A 98 -3.53 -13.45 -8.52
N PHE A 99 -3.94 -12.21 -8.25
CA PHE A 99 -4.86 -11.86 -7.16
C PHE A 99 -6.34 -11.89 -7.61
N LEU A 100 -6.65 -12.30 -8.85
CA LEU A 100 -8.02 -12.47 -9.32
C LEU A 100 -8.56 -13.88 -9.11
N GLU A 101 -7.72 -14.89 -9.38
CA GLU A 101 -8.14 -16.30 -9.40
C GLU A 101 -8.63 -16.81 -8.04
N LYS A 102 -8.25 -16.15 -6.95
CA LYS A 102 -8.62 -16.58 -5.59
C LYS A 102 -9.90 -15.93 -5.05
N ASN A 103 -10.40 -14.83 -5.65
CA ASN A 103 -11.55 -14.06 -5.17
C ASN A 103 -12.57 -13.74 -6.29
N HIS A 104 -13.00 -14.78 -7.01
CA HIS A 104 -13.96 -14.72 -8.13
C HIS A 104 -15.29 -13.97 -7.87
N SER A 105 -15.66 -13.68 -6.61
CA SER A 105 -16.91 -12.98 -6.27
C SER A 105 -16.76 -11.47 -6.11
N GLN A 106 -15.54 -10.94 -5.93
CA GLN A 106 -15.29 -9.51 -5.69
C GLN A 106 -14.44 -8.84 -6.75
N LEU A 107 -13.80 -9.64 -7.62
CA LEU A 107 -13.01 -9.11 -8.73
C LEU A 107 -13.47 -9.58 -10.11
N SER A 108 -13.58 -8.63 -11.04
CA SER A 108 -13.95 -8.85 -12.45
C SER A 108 -12.75 -8.62 -13.36
N SER A 109 -12.64 -9.35 -14.47
CA SER A 109 -11.52 -9.25 -15.41
C SER A 109 -11.87 -8.42 -16.64
N SER A 110 -10.97 -7.50 -17.00
CA SER A 110 -10.88 -6.93 -18.35
C SER A 110 -9.46 -6.44 -18.58
N GLY A 111 -8.64 -7.29 -19.21
CA GLY A 111 -7.27 -7.00 -19.68
C GLY A 111 -6.24 -6.61 -18.61
N SER A 112 -5.29 -7.49 -18.31
CA SER A 112 -4.05 -7.21 -17.54
C SER A 112 -4.20 -6.60 -16.14
N ALA A 113 -5.42 -6.36 -15.66
CA ALA A 113 -5.70 -5.59 -14.45
C ALA A 113 -6.82 -6.25 -13.62
N ALA A 114 -6.72 -6.15 -12.29
CA ALA A 114 -7.62 -6.82 -11.37
C ALA A 114 -8.64 -5.86 -10.72
N LYS A 115 -9.94 -5.95 -11.06
CA LYS A 115 -10.97 -4.97 -10.63
C LYS A 115 -11.59 -5.27 -9.27
N LEU A 116 -11.96 -4.29 -8.44
CA LEU A 116 -12.71 -4.47 -7.20
C LEU A 116 -14.06 -3.77 -7.28
N LYS A 117 -15.14 -4.51 -6.97
CA LYS A 117 -16.48 -3.91 -6.93
C LYS A 117 -16.71 -3.14 -5.62
N LEU A 118 -16.85 -1.82 -5.71
CA LEU A 118 -17.12 -0.92 -4.59
C LEU A 118 -18.61 -1.01 -4.18
N GLU A 119 -19.05 -2.11 -3.55
CA GLU A 119 -20.45 -2.21 -3.09
C GLU A 119 -20.70 -1.67 -1.66
N HIS A 120 -19.67 -1.27 -0.88
CA HIS A 120 -19.90 -0.72 0.47
C HIS A 120 -18.85 0.27 1.04
N GLN A 121 -18.03 0.94 0.22
CA GLN A 121 -16.92 1.78 0.73
C GLN A 121 -17.07 3.29 0.49
N ASN A 122 -18.25 3.86 0.76
CA ASN A 122 -18.47 5.31 0.69
C ASN A 122 -17.72 6.14 1.75
N GLU A 123 -16.89 5.54 2.61
CA GLU A 123 -16.16 6.25 3.67
C GLU A 123 -14.66 6.45 3.39
N PHE A 124 -14.10 5.85 2.33
CA PHE A 124 -12.64 5.68 2.25
C PHE A 124 -11.85 6.72 1.44
N LEU A 125 -12.50 7.60 0.66
CA LEU A 125 -11.76 8.41 -0.33
C LEU A 125 -11.39 9.83 0.09
N PHE A 126 -11.85 10.35 1.22
CA PHE A 126 -11.50 11.71 1.65
C PHE A 126 -11.46 11.85 3.17
N GLN A 127 -10.36 11.40 3.80
CA GLN A 127 -9.98 11.98 5.08
C GLN A 127 -9.03 13.15 4.82
N LYS A 128 -9.56 14.34 5.09
CA LYS A 128 -8.91 15.65 4.97
C LYS A 128 -8.05 15.95 6.20
#